data_AF-A0A968VA21-F1
#
_entry.id   AF-A0A968VA21-F1
#
_cell.length_a   1.000
_cell.length_b   1.000
_cell.length_c   1.000
_cell.angle_alpha   90.00
_cell.angle_beta   90.00
_cell.angle_gamma   90.00
#
_symmetry.space_group_name_H-M   'P 1'
#
loop_
_entity.id
_entity.type
_entity.pdbx_description
1 polymer ?
#
loop_
_entity_poly.entity_id
_entity_poly.type
_entity_poly.pdbx_seq_one_letter_code
_entity_poly.pdbx_strand_id
1 'polypeptide(L)'
;MQSFGLPSMNNSNFGLNRTKEGVLSFAWYDAALKGITLPDGQAIYEICFQVIGQKGTTTYLQFSSNPTQIEVSMGEGVLIDLKTEGGKIEIR
;
A
#
# COMPACT_ATOMS: atom_id res chain seq x y z
N MET A 1 8.02 7.29 1.08
CA MET A 1 7.89 5.87 1.48
C MET A 1 9.27 5.36 1.84
N GLN A 2 9.35 4.33 2.69
CA GLN A 2 10.62 3.71 3.06
C GLN A 2 10.46 2.20 3.24
N SER A 3 11.56 1.51 3.57
CA SER A 3 11.57 0.08 3.90
C SER A 3 10.94 -0.79 2.80
N PHE A 4 11.37 -0.63 1.53
CA PHE A 4 10.84 -1.38 0.40
C PHE A 4 11.22 -2.86 0.48
N GLY A 5 10.21 -3.74 0.56
CA GLY A 5 10.36 -5.18 0.74
C GLY A 5 10.36 -5.99 -0.56
N LEU A 6 10.04 -5.37 -1.70
CA LEU A 6 9.98 -6.05 -3.01
C LEU A 6 11.12 -5.60 -3.94
N PRO A 7 11.62 -6.49 -4.82
CA PRO A 7 12.62 -6.14 -5.82
C PRO A 7 12.19 -4.95 -6.69
N SER A 8 13.14 -4.07 -7.00
CA SER A 8 12.95 -2.89 -7.85
C SER A 8 11.92 -1.87 -7.36
N MET A 9 11.35 -2.07 -6.18
CA MET A 9 10.36 -1.16 -5.61
C MET A 9 11.04 0.12 -5.12
N ASN A 10 10.43 1.25 -5.45
CA ASN A 10 10.89 2.58 -5.04
C ASN A 10 9.72 3.57 -5.02
N ASN A 11 10.01 4.86 -4.83
CA ASN A 11 8.98 5.90 -4.73
C ASN A 11 8.10 6.04 -5.99
N SER A 12 8.59 5.65 -7.18
CA SER A 12 7.81 5.72 -8.42
C SER A 12 6.65 4.73 -8.47
N ASN A 13 6.61 3.74 -7.58
CA ASN A 13 5.47 2.82 -7.44
C ASN A 13 4.25 3.46 -6.79
N PHE A 14 4.35 4.70 -6.32
CA PHE A 14 3.31 5.38 -5.55
C PHE A 14 2.79 6.62 -6.27
N GLY A 15 1.47 6.68 -6.48
CA GLY A 15 0.81 7.87 -6.99
C GLY A 15 0.47 8.84 -5.87
N LEU A 16 1.17 9.99 -5.83
CA LEU A 16 1.02 10.99 -4.77
C LEU A 16 0.04 12.13 -5.10
N ASN A 17 -0.49 12.16 -6.32
CA ASN A 17 -1.25 13.30 -6.86
C ASN A 17 -2.57 13.59 -6.12
N ARG A 18 -3.14 12.58 -5.45
CA ARG A 18 -4.43 12.68 -4.73
C ARG A 18 -4.29 12.57 -3.21
N THR A 19 -3.07 12.71 -2.69
CA THR A 19 -2.82 12.61 -1.24
C THR A 19 -3.55 13.69 -0.44
N LYS A 20 -3.79 14.86 -1.04
CA LYS A 20 -4.62 15.93 -0.45
C LYS A 20 -6.10 15.54 -0.28
N GLU A 21 -6.58 14.58 -1.07
CA GLU A 21 -7.92 14.01 -0.98
C GLU A 21 -7.94 12.75 -0.08
N GLY A 22 -6.82 12.42 0.57
CA GLY A 22 -6.68 11.21 1.38
C GLY A 22 -6.46 9.92 0.57
N VAL A 23 -6.12 10.04 -0.72
CA VAL A 23 -5.91 8.87 -1.60
C VAL A 23 -4.45 8.74 -2.00
N LEU A 24 -3.88 7.57 -1.72
CA LEU A 24 -2.56 7.13 -2.17
C LEU A 24 -2.76 5.88 -3.04
N SER A 25 -2.28 5.91 -4.29
CA SER A 25 -2.27 4.71 -5.13
C SER A 25 -0.91 4.02 -5.09
N PHE A 26 -0.92 2.71 -5.30
CA PHE A 26 0.27 1.86 -5.34
C PHE A 26 0.14 0.89 -6.52
N ALA A 27 1.22 0.73 -7.28
CA ALA A 27 1.33 -0.26 -8.34
C ALA A 27 2.76 -0.82 -8.40
N TRP A 28 2.88 -2.14 -8.44
CA TRP A 28 4.14 -2.84 -8.58
C TRP A 28 3.93 -4.09 -9.44
N TYR A 29 4.96 -4.46 -10.19
CA TYR A 29 5.00 -5.72 -10.92
C TYR A 29 6.42 -6.27 -10.89
N ASP A 30 6.52 -7.59 -10.92
CA ASP A 30 7.78 -8.29 -11.12
C ASP A 30 8.16 -8.24 -12.61
N ALA A 31 9.38 -7.79 -12.92
CA ALA A 31 9.86 -7.70 -14.31
C ALA A 31 9.93 -9.07 -15.01
N ALA A 32 10.08 -10.15 -14.25
CA ALA A 32 10.04 -11.50 -14.80
C ALA A 32 8.61 -12.06 -14.97
N LEU A 33 7.59 -11.34 -14.49
CA LEU A 33 6.19 -11.75 -14.46
C LEU A 33 6.02 -13.15 -13.86
N LYS A 34 6.71 -13.44 -12.76
CA LYS A 34 6.54 -14.71 -12.01
C LYS A 34 5.93 -14.50 -10.64
N GLY A 35 6.02 -13.28 -10.11
CA GLY A 35 5.63 -12.95 -8.75
C GLY A 35 6.74 -13.31 -7.76
N ILE A 36 6.65 -12.76 -6.56
CA ILE A 36 7.65 -12.93 -5.49
C ILE A 36 6.96 -13.42 -4.22
N THR A 37 7.56 -14.43 -3.57
CA THR A 37 7.13 -14.91 -2.26
C THR A 37 7.96 -14.22 -1.17
N LEU A 38 7.29 -13.74 -0.13
CA LEU A 38 7.92 -13.19 1.06
C LEU A 38 7.61 -14.10 2.27
N PRO A 39 8.51 -14.18 3.27
CA PRO A 39 8.19 -14.70 4.59
C PRO A 39 6.96 -14.01 5.21
N ASP A 40 6.20 -14.78 5.98
CA ASP A 40 5.06 -14.26 6.73
C ASP A 40 5.45 -13.10 7.64
N GLY A 41 4.61 -12.06 7.67
CA GLY A 41 4.83 -10.86 8.48
C GLY A 41 5.88 -9.88 7.92
N GLN A 42 6.51 -10.19 6.79
CA GLN A 42 7.42 -9.24 6.14
C GLN A 42 6.65 -8.04 5.59
N ALA A 43 7.08 -6.83 5.96
CA ALA A 43 6.52 -5.59 5.41
C ALA A 43 6.86 -5.43 3.92
N ILE A 44 5.86 -5.04 3.11
CA ILE A 44 6.04 -4.71 1.69
C ILE A 44 6.62 -3.29 1.54
N TYR A 45 6.10 -2.34 2.33
CA TYR A 45 6.59 -0.97 2.41
C TYR A 45 6.11 -0.28 3.69
N GLU A 46 6.73 0.86 4.00
CA GLU A 46 6.34 1.72 5.12
C GLU A 46 5.93 3.12 4.64
N ILE A 47 4.83 3.61 5.21
CA ILE A 47 4.32 4.97 5.00
C ILE A 47 4.60 5.81 6.25
N CYS A 48 5.33 6.91 6.09
CA CYS A 48 5.59 7.87 7.16
C CYS A 48 4.55 8.99 7.09
N PHE A 49 3.76 9.16 8.15
CA PHE A 49 2.76 10.22 8.24
C PHE A 49 3.30 11.41 9.04
N GLN A 50 3.02 12.62 8.57
CA GLN A 50 3.14 13.82 9.38
C GLN A 50 1.85 14.02 10.16
N VAL A 51 1.95 14.05 11.49
CA VAL A 51 0.81 14.28 12.36
C VAL A 51 0.38 15.74 12.30
N ILE A 52 -0.85 15.99 11.84
CA ILE A 52 -1.46 17.34 11.78
C ILE A 52 -2.73 17.48 12.63
N GLY A 53 -3.25 16.37 13.17
CA GLY A 53 -4.41 16.36 14.05
C GLY A 53 -4.08 16.75 15.50
N GLN A 54 -5.12 16.96 16.30
CA GLN A 54 -4.97 17.23 17.74
C GLN A 54 -4.86 15.93 18.55
N LYS A 55 -4.28 16.02 19.74
CA LYS A 55 -4.26 14.91 20.71
C LYS A 55 -5.67 14.39 20.98
N GLY A 56 -5.81 13.07 21.05
CA GLY A 56 -7.09 12.37 21.21
C GLY A 56 -7.85 12.14 19.90
N THR A 57 -7.36 12.63 18.77
CA THR A 57 -7.97 12.33 17.46
C THR A 57 -7.40 11.03 16.88
N THR A 58 -8.23 10.37 16.07
CA THR A 58 -7.89 9.12 15.38
C THR A 58 -8.14 9.28 13.89
N THR A 59 -7.21 8.80 13.07
CA THR A 59 -7.35 8.69 11.62
C THR A 59 -7.33 7.22 11.22
N TYR A 60 -8.30 6.81 10.41
CA TYR A 60 -8.39 5.45 9.89
C TYR A 60 -7.70 5.35 8.54
N LEU A 61 -7.03 4.21 8.32
CA LEU A 61 -6.42 3.84 7.05
C LEU A 61 -7.16 2.62 6.51
N GLN A 62 -7.49 2.64 5.23
CA GLN A 62 -8.20 1.53 4.59
C GLN A 62 -7.70 1.35 3.16
N PHE A 63 -7.70 0.11 2.70
CA PHE A 63 -7.54 -0.20 1.29
C PHE A 63 -8.89 -0.01 0.59
N SER A 64 -8.89 0.72 -0.53
CA SER A 64 -10.09 1.11 -1.26
C SER A 64 -10.00 0.66 -2.71
N SER A 65 -11.12 0.17 -3.26
CA SER A 65 -11.29 -0.13 -4.69
C SER A 65 -11.86 1.05 -5.48
N ASN A 66 -11.85 2.26 -4.91
CA ASN A 66 -12.30 3.51 -5.52
C ASN A 66 -11.13 4.51 -5.53
N PRO A 67 -10.77 5.09 -6.70
CA PRO A 67 -11.46 4.99 -8.00
C PRO A 67 -11.06 3.75 -8.82
N THR A 68 -9.93 3.14 -8.51
CA THR A 68 -9.39 2.01 -9.26
C THR A 68 -9.63 0.74 -8.46
N GLN A 69 -10.19 -0.28 -9.11
CA GLN A 69 -10.36 -1.59 -8.49
C GLN A 69 -8.99 -2.16 -8.08
N ILE A 70 -8.94 -2.80 -6.91
CA ILE A 70 -7.72 -3.50 -6.46
C ILE A 70 -7.54 -4.75 -7.31
N GLU A 71 -6.33 -4.92 -7.83
CA GLU A 71 -5.94 -6.09 -8.62
C GLU A 71 -4.66 -6.69 -8.02
N VAL A 72 -4.69 -8.01 -7.80
CA VAL A 72 -3.52 -8.81 -7.43
C VAL A 72 -3.53 -10.03 -8.31
N SER A 73 -2.41 -10.32 -8.97
CA SER A 73 -2.29 -11.46 -9.88
C SER A 73 -0.96 -12.18 -9.72
N MET A 74 -0.98 -13.48 -10.04
CA MET A 74 0.25 -14.25 -10.24
C MET A 74 0.76 -14.03 -11.68
N GLY A 75 2.00 -14.46 -11.95
CA GLY A 75 2.69 -14.29 -13.23
C GLY A 75 1.94 -14.69 -14.51
N GLU A 76 0.90 -15.51 -14.40
CA GLU A 76 0.05 -15.95 -15.52
C GLU A 76 -1.23 -15.11 -15.70
N GLY A 77 -1.36 -13.99 -14.97
CA GLY A 77 -2.55 -13.13 -15.01
C GLY A 77 -3.75 -13.70 -14.24
N VAL A 78 -3.53 -14.77 -13.46
CA VAL A 78 -4.55 -15.33 -12.57
C VAL A 78 -4.78 -14.37 -11.41
N LEU A 79 -5.99 -13.83 -11.32
CA LEU A 79 -6.41 -12.95 -10.23
C LEU A 79 -6.53 -13.71 -8.92
N ILE A 80 -6.09 -13.07 -7.84
CA ILE A 80 -6.13 -13.59 -6.49
C ILE A 80 -6.90 -12.61 -5.60
N ASP A 81 -7.76 -13.16 -4.75
CA ASP A 81 -8.48 -12.37 -3.76
C ASP A 81 -7.51 -11.79 -2.72
N LEU A 82 -7.54 -10.46 -2.56
CA LEU A 82 -6.83 -9.77 -1.50
C LEU A 82 -7.73 -9.64 -0.26
N LYS A 83 -7.27 -10.19 0.87
CA LYS A 83 -7.85 -9.87 2.18
C LYS A 83 -7.15 -8.65 2.75
N THR A 84 -7.92 -7.63 3.12
CA THR A 84 -7.39 -6.38 3.65
C THR A 84 -7.79 -6.21 5.10
N GLU A 85 -6.87 -5.66 5.89
CA GLU A 85 -7.13 -5.18 7.24
C GLU A 85 -6.73 -3.70 7.30
N GLY A 86 -7.66 -2.85 7.76
CA GLY A 86 -7.41 -1.42 7.89
C GLY A 86 -6.51 -1.10 9.09
N GLY A 87 -5.87 0.05 9.04
CA GLY A 87 -5.06 0.58 10.14
C GLY A 87 -5.74 1.73 10.86
N LYS A 88 -5.17 2.14 12.00
CA LYS A 88 -5.52 3.40 12.67
C LYS A 88 -4.29 4.09 13.21
N ILE A 89 -4.29 5.41 13.17
CA ILE A 89 -3.29 6.28 13.79
C ILE A 89 -4.01 7.09 14.87
N GLU A 90 -3.62 6.90 16.12
CA GLU A 90 -4.14 7.63 17.28
C GLU A 90 -3.07 8.61 17.76
N ILE A 91 -3.44 9.88 17.93
CA ILE A 91 -2.54 10.91 18.45
C ILE A 91 -2.66 10.94 19.97
N ARG A 92 -1.59 10.55 20.68
CA ARG A 92 -1.53 10.45 22.15
C ARG A 92 -0.88 11.65 22.82
#